data_AF-A0A4Q3Z5X2-F1
#
_entry.id   AF-A0A4Q3Z5X2-F1
#
_cell.length_a   1.000
_cell.length_b   1.000
_cell.length_c   1.000
_cell.angle_alpha   90.00
_cell.angle_beta   90.00
_cell.angle_gamma   90.00
#
_symmetry.space_group_name_H-M   'P 1'
#
loop_
_entity.id
_entity.type
_entity.pdbx_description
1 polymer ?
#
loop_
_entity_poly.entity_id
_entity_poly.type
_entity_poly.pdbx_seq_one_letter_code
_entity_poly.pdbx_strand_id
1 'polypeptide(L)'
;MFDIMKELAADRATLLILEIQSDFSGADLAEHSRRVGLAGKGMSGAVMEAFLRTLRRDFVEDSDRVGDAGFVHLDVDRQAADPDENAMALAAFLSIPLKTAREIAAMRLFGD
;
A
#
# COMPACT_ATOMS: atom_id res chain seq x y z
N MET A 1 -7.70 -6.41 9.02
CA MET A 1 -7.80 -5.08 8.35
C MET A 1 -8.88 -5.11 7.30
N PHE A 2 -8.79 -6.01 6.32
CA PHE A 2 -9.77 -6.15 5.24
C PHE A 2 -11.24 -6.23 5.70
N ASP A 3 -11.53 -7.01 6.75
CA ASP A 3 -12.92 -7.15 7.21
C ASP A 3 -13.50 -5.83 7.72
N ILE A 4 -12.68 -4.99 8.37
CA ILE A 4 -13.06 -3.63 8.79
C ILE A 4 -13.34 -2.74 7.58
N MET A 5 -12.52 -2.83 6.52
CA MET A 5 -12.74 -2.08 5.28
C MET A 5 -14.08 -2.48 4.64
N LYS A 6 -14.41 -3.78 4.63
CA LYS A 6 -15.69 -4.27 4.12
C LYS A 6 -16.88 -3.84 4.96
N GLU A 7 -16.77 -3.90 6.28
CA GLU A 7 -17.82 -3.44 7.18
C GLU A 7 -18.09 -1.94 7.01
N LEU A 8 -17.03 -1.14 6.89
CA LEU A 8 -17.14 0.31 6.68
C LEU A 8 -17.75 0.64 5.31
N ALA A 9 -17.41 -0.11 4.26
CA ALA A 9 -18.00 0.05 2.94
C ALA A 9 -19.46 -0.41 2.86
N ALA A 10 -19.90 -1.29 3.76
CA ALA A 10 -21.28 -1.76 3.84
C ALA A 10 -22.19 -0.80 4.62
N ASP A 11 -21.63 0.11 5.42
CA ASP A 11 -22.37 1.19 6.05
C ASP A 11 -22.74 2.29 5.03
N ARG A 12 -23.57 3.26 5.41
CA ARG A 12 -23.99 4.38 4.54
C ARG A 12 -22.90 5.44 4.32
N ALA A 13 -21.65 5.14 4.65
CA ALA A 13 -20.53 6.05 4.50
C ALA A 13 -19.94 5.94 3.09
N THR A 14 -19.62 7.08 2.47
CA THR A 14 -18.77 7.10 1.28
C THR A 14 -17.35 6.82 1.71
N LEU A 15 -16.85 5.61 1.41
CA LEU A 15 -15.48 5.21 1.67
C LEU A 15 -14.62 5.44 0.41
N LEU A 16 -13.61 6.29 0.54
CA LEU A 16 -12.56 6.47 -0.46
C LEU A 16 -11.32 5.72 0.03
N ILE A 17 -10.72 4.88 -0.82
CA ILE A 17 -9.53 4.10 -0.51
C ILE A 17 -8.45 4.43 -1.52
N LEU A 18 -7.27 4.78 -1.02
CA LEU A 18 -6.05 4.87 -1.81
C LEU A 18 -5.09 3.79 -1.33
N GLU A 19 -4.81 2.81 -2.19
CA GLU A 19 -3.76 1.84 -1.93
C GLU A 19 -2.41 2.39 -2.40
N ILE A 20 -1.44 2.43 -1.49
CA ILE A 20 -0.06 2.83 -1.79
C ILE A 20 0.78 1.58 -2.01
N GLN A 21 1.23 1.38 -3.24
CA GLN A 21 2.06 0.24 -3.62
C GLN A 21 3.52 0.67 -3.81
N SER A 22 4.33 0.41 -2.80
CA SER A 22 5.76 0.73 -2.77
C SER A 22 6.62 -0.51 -2.97
N ASP A 23 7.77 -0.33 -3.61
CA ASP A 23 8.75 -1.40 -3.81
C ASP A 23 9.67 -1.49 -2.59
N PHE A 24 9.37 -2.41 -1.68
CA PHE A 24 10.22 -2.63 -0.50
C PHE A 24 11.30 -3.68 -0.76
N SER A 25 12.55 -3.32 -0.52
CA SER A 25 13.65 -4.28 -0.53
C SER A 25 13.56 -5.22 0.68
N GLY A 26 14.31 -6.33 0.63
CA GLY A 26 14.42 -7.22 1.80
C GLY A 26 15.02 -6.55 3.02
N ALA A 27 15.94 -5.60 2.81
CA ALA A 27 16.53 -4.84 3.90
C ALA A 27 15.49 -3.93 4.57
N ASP A 28 14.67 -3.24 3.78
CA ASP A 28 13.62 -2.34 4.27
C ASP A 28 12.58 -3.12 5.09
N LEU A 29 12.11 -4.25 4.56
CA LEU A 29 11.16 -5.11 5.27
C LEU A 29 11.76 -5.70 6.55
N ALA A 30 13.04 -6.06 6.55
CA ALA A 30 13.71 -6.58 7.74
C ALA A 30 13.88 -5.51 8.82
N GLU A 31 14.24 -4.30 8.43
CA GLU A 31 14.34 -3.16 9.34
C GLU A 31 12.97 -2.77 9.90
N HIS A 32 11.97 -2.62 9.02
CA HIS A 32 10.60 -2.33 9.41
C HIS A 32 10.09 -3.37 10.41
N SER A 33 10.22 -4.66 10.09
CA SER A 33 9.77 -5.76 10.94
C SER A 33 10.43 -5.76 12.31
N ARG A 34 11.70 -5.36 12.41
CA ARG A 34 12.37 -5.17 13.71
C ARG A 34 11.83 -3.97 14.47
N ARG A 35 11.61 -2.85 13.78
CA ARG A 35 11.12 -1.60 14.37
C ARG A 35 9.71 -1.74 14.94
N VAL A 36 8.83 -2.49 14.27
CA VAL A 36 7.46 -2.75 14.73
C VAL A 36 7.34 -3.96 15.67
N GLY A 37 8.46 -4.64 15.96
CA GLY A 37 8.50 -5.78 16.89
C GLY A 37 8.03 -7.13 16.32
N LEU A 38 7.81 -7.22 15.01
CA LEU A 38 7.48 -8.47 14.31
C LEU A 38 8.69 -9.43 14.21
N ALA A 39 9.91 -8.89 14.15
CA ALA A 39 11.14 -9.67 14.13
C ALA A 39 11.95 -9.50 15.43
N GLY A 40 12.14 -10.59 16.16
CA GLY A 40 12.88 -10.60 17.43
C GLY A 40 14.40 -10.43 17.26
N LYS A 41 15.06 -9.86 18.29
CA LYS A 41 16.52 -9.56 18.31
C LYS A 41 17.42 -10.78 18.08
N GLY A 42 16.94 -12.00 18.32
CA GLY A 42 17.69 -13.26 18.14
C GLY A 42 17.30 -14.07 16.91
N MET A 43 16.46 -13.53 16.02
CA MET A 43 16.05 -14.22 14.80
C MET A 43 17.27 -14.44 13.89
N SER A 44 17.56 -15.70 13.56
CA SER A 44 18.68 -16.03 12.67
C SER A 44 18.40 -15.56 11.24
N GLY A 45 19.45 -15.36 10.44
CA GLY A 45 19.31 -14.94 9.04
C GLY A 45 18.41 -15.87 8.21
N ALA A 46 18.53 -17.19 8.39
CA ALA A 46 17.68 -18.15 7.68
C ALA A 46 16.19 -18.04 8.08
N VAL A 47 15.90 -17.78 9.36
CA VAL A 47 14.53 -17.58 9.84
C VAL A 47 13.98 -16.24 9.34
N MET A 48 14.79 -15.19 9.34
CA MET A 48 14.42 -13.89 8.78
C MET A 48 14.07 -14.01 7.29
N GLU A 49 14.91 -14.66 6.49
CA GLU A 49 14.64 -14.86 5.06
C GLU A 49 13.35 -15.64 4.81
N ALA A 50 13.09 -16.68 5.59
CA ALA A 50 11.82 -17.42 5.51
C ALA A 50 10.61 -16.55 5.88
N PHE A 51 10.74 -15.77 6.96
CA PHE A 51 9.70 -14.84 7.40
C PHE A 51 9.42 -13.76 6.32
N LEU A 52 10.46 -13.13 5.76
CA LEU A 52 10.30 -12.10 4.73
C LEU A 52 9.68 -12.66 3.45
N ARG A 53 9.93 -13.92 3.08
CA ARG A 53 9.23 -14.56 1.95
C ARG A 53 7.74 -14.69 2.22
N THR A 54 7.36 -15.14 3.41
CA THR A 54 5.95 -15.24 3.80
C THR A 54 5.31 -13.86 3.85
N LEU A 55 5.93 -12.87 4.50
CA LEU A 55 5.43 -11.51 4.60
C LEU A 55 5.18 -10.88 3.22
N ARG A 56 6.11 -11.06 2.27
CA ARG A 56 5.92 -10.57 0.90
C ARG A 56 4.74 -11.23 0.21
N ARG A 57 4.56 -12.55 0.38
CA ARG A 57 3.41 -13.26 -0.17
C ARG A 57 2.11 -12.73 0.43
N ASP A 58 2.08 -12.55 1.74
CA ASP A 58 0.90 -12.05 2.45
C ASP A 58 0.53 -10.64 1.98
N PHE A 59 1.50 -9.75 1.71
CA PHE A 59 1.22 -8.42 1.13
C PHE A 59 0.62 -8.49 -0.28
N VAL A 60 1.12 -9.38 -1.13
CA VAL A 60 0.54 -9.59 -2.48
C VAL A 60 -0.88 -10.13 -2.36
N GLU A 61 -1.09 -11.15 -1.51
CA GLU A 61 -2.40 -11.74 -1.28
C GLU A 61 -3.40 -10.71 -0.71
N ASP A 62 -2.97 -9.84 0.20
CA ASP A 62 -3.81 -8.78 0.76
C ASP A 62 -4.14 -7.70 -0.29
N SER A 63 -3.17 -7.31 -1.12
CA SER A 63 -3.37 -6.35 -2.21
C SER A 63 -4.36 -6.88 -3.25
N ASP A 64 -4.18 -8.12 -3.70
CA ASP A 64 -5.10 -8.81 -4.62
C ASP A 64 -6.51 -8.89 -4.02
N ARG A 65 -6.61 -9.25 -2.74
CA ARG A 65 -7.88 -9.33 -2.04
C ARG A 65 -8.59 -7.97 -1.95
N VAL A 66 -7.86 -6.87 -1.76
CA VAL A 66 -8.41 -5.51 -1.78
C VAL A 66 -8.89 -5.13 -3.18
N GLY A 67 -8.11 -5.41 -4.22
CA GLY A 67 -8.48 -5.17 -5.61
C GLY A 67 -9.74 -5.92 -6.04
N ASP A 68 -9.86 -7.19 -5.63
CA ASP A 68 -10.99 -8.06 -5.97
C ASP A 68 -12.26 -7.79 -5.15
N ALA A 69 -12.18 -6.95 -4.10
CA ALA A 69 -13.30 -6.72 -3.19
C ALA A 69 -14.43 -5.86 -3.78
N GLY A 70 -14.19 -5.21 -4.92
CA GLY A 70 -15.20 -4.40 -5.61
C GLY A 70 -15.57 -3.12 -4.86
N PHE A 71 -14.63 -2.52 -4.13
CA PHE A 71 -14.85 -1.21 -3.52
C PHE A 71 -15.16 -0.15 -4.60
N VAL A 72 -16.19 0.66 -4.36
CA VAL A 72 -16.69 1.65 -5.34
C VAL A 72 -15.63 2.71 -5.65
N HIS A 73 -14.85 3.11 -4.65
CA HIS A 73 -13.80 4.13 -4.77
C HIS A 73 -12.48 3.56 -4.24
N LEU A 74 -11.84 2.74 -5.07
CA LEU A 74 -10.49 2.24 -4.84
C LEU A 74 -9.59 2.77 -5.95
N ASP A 75 -8.65 3.61 -5.56
CA ASP A 75 -7.57 4.11 -6.41
C ASP A 75 -6.23 3.53 -5.93
N VAL A 76 -5.28 3.40 -6.85
CA VAL A 76 -3.95 2.84 -6.58
C VAL A 76 -2.87 3.83 -6.99
N ASP A 77 -1.99 4.18 -6.07
CA ASP A 77 -0.77 4.94 -6.31
C ASP A 77 0.43 4.00 -6.19
N ARG A 78 1.10 3.72 -7.32
CA ARG A 78 2.18 2.73 -7.39
C ARG A 78 3.50 3.42 -7.70
N GLN A 79 4.53 3.14 -6.90
CA GLN A 79 5.86 3.71 -7.06
C GLN A 79 6.45 3.50 -8.46
N ALA A 80 6.18 2.34 -9.07
CA ALA A 80 6.64 1.97 -10.40
C ALA A 80 5.75 2.44 -11.56
N ALA A 81 4.59 3.05 -11.28
CA ALA A 81 3.68 3.54 -12.31
C ALA A 81 4.16 4.87 -12.93
N ASP A 82 3.58 5.22 -14.08
CA ASP A 82 3.86 6.52 -14.69
C ASP A 82 3.33 7.65 -13.76
N PRO A 83 4.06 8.77 -13.58
CA PRO A 83 3.60 9.86 -12.73
C PRO A 83 2.22 10.42 -13.10
N ASP A 84 1.84 10.40 -14.38
CA ASP A 84 0.51 10.83 -14.81
C ASP A 84 -0.58 9.81 -14.40
N GLU A 85 -0.28 8.51 -14.35
CA GLU A 85 -1.19 7.48 -13.81
C GLU A 85 -1.45 7.72 -12.32
N ASN A 86 -0.39 7.93 -11.54
CA ASN A 86 -0.51 8.23 -10.11
C ASN A 86 -1.23 9.57 -9.88
N ALA A 87 -0.98 10.58 -10.72
CA ALA A 87 -1.72 11.85 -10.64
C ALA A 87 -3.22 11.68 -10.93
N MET A 88 -3.62 10.76 -11.82
CA MET A 88 -5.03 10.46 -12.04
C MET A 88 -5.67 9.79 -10.82
N ALA A 89 -4.99 8.80 -10.22
CA ALA A 89 -5.45 8.14 -8.99
C ALA A 89 -5.59 9.15 -7.83
N LEU A 90 -4.60 10.01 -7.63
CA LEU A 90 -4.62 11.06 -6.62
C LEU A 90 -5.72 12.09 -6.86
N ALA A 91 -5.98 12.47 -8.12
CA ALA A 91 -7.05 13.40 -8.46
C ALA A 91 -8.43 12.82 -8.11
N ALA A 92 -8.67 11.54 -8.43
CA ALA A 92 -9.90 10.83 -8.12
C ALA A 92 -10.09 10.71 -6.60
N PHE A 93 -9.09 10.16 -5.91
CA PHE A 93 -9.14 9.93 -4.47
C PHE A 93 -9.29 11.22 -3.65
N LEU A 94 -8.49 12.25 -3.94
CA LEU A 94 -8.52 13.51 -3.19
C LEU A 94 -9.64 14.46 -3.66
N SER A 95 -10.32 14.14 -4.76
CA SER A 95 -11.32 15.02 -5.41
C SER A 95 -10.76 16.41 -5.72
N ILE A 96 -9.57 16.46 -6.33
CA ILE A 96 -8.86 17.71 -6.69
C ILE A 96 -8.62 17.79 -8.20
N PRO A 97 -8.35 19.01 -8.75
CA PRO A 97 -7.97 19.13 -10.15
C PRO A 97 -6.70 18.34 -10.47
N LEU A 98 -6.66 17.69 -11.65
CA LEU A 98 -5.51 16.90 -12.11
C LEU A 98 -4.19 17.68 -12.08
N LYS A 99 -4.23 18.99 -12.33
CA LYS A 99 -3.04 19.84 -12.23
C LYS A 99 -2.43 19.80 -10.82
N THR A 100 -3.24 19.93 -9.79
CA THR A 100 -2.79 19.87 -8.38
C THR A 100 -2.35 18.45 -8.02
N ALA A 101 -3.05 17.42 -8.51
CA ALA A 101 -2.64 16.04 -8.28
C ALA A 101 -1.27 15.71 -8.89
N ARG A 102 -0.95 16.25 -10.08
CA ARG A 102 0.39 16.15 -10.69
C ARG A 102 1.47 16.80 -9.85
N GLU A 103 1.18 17.97 -9.26
CA GLU A 103 2.11 18.64 -8.35
C GLU A 103 2.40 17.75 -7.12
N ILE A 104 1.39 17.05 -6.58
CA ILE A 104 1.55 16.11 -5.47
C ILE A 104 2.34 14.87 -5.89
N ALA A 105 2.01 14.24 -7.03
CA ALA A 105 2.72 13.07 -7.55
C ALA A 105 4.22 13.34 -7.74
N ALA A 106 4.57 14.58 -8.12
CA ALA A 106 5.95 15.01 -8.29
C ALA A 106 6.72 15.23 -6.98
N MET A 107 6.06 15.34 -5.82
CA MET A 107 6.71 15.59 -4.52
C MET A 107 7.44 14.37 -3.94
N ARG A 108 7.48 13.24 -4.66
CA ARG A 108 8.06 11.95 -4.21
C ARG A 108 7.42 11.48 -2.91
N LEU A 109 6.20 10.96 -3.02
CA LEU A 109 5.47 10.35 -1.90
C LEU A 109 6.15 9.06 -1.37
N PHE A 110 6.96 8.43 -2.22
CA PHE A 110 7.70 7.22 -1.92
C PHE A 110 9.11 7.57 -1.41
N GLY A 111 9.52 6.94 -0.31
CA GLY A 111 10.88 7.07 0.23
C GLY A 111 11.93 6.49 -0.72
N ASP A 112 13.18 6.94 -0.55
CA ASP A 112 14.35 6.38 -1.25
C ASP A 112 14.73 4.99 -0.72
#